data_AF-A0A6V7KJT9-F1
#
_entry.id   AF-A0A6V7KJT9-F1
#
_cell.length_a   1.000
_cell.length_b   1.000
_cell.length_c   1.000
_cell.angle_alpha   90.00
_cell.angle_beta   90.00
_cell.angle_gamma   90.00
#
_symmetry.space_group_name_H-M   'P 1'
#
loop_
_entity.id
_entity.type
_entity.pdbx_description
1 polymer ?
#
loop_
_entity_poly.entity_id
_entity_poly.type
_entity_poly.pdbx_seq_one_letter_code
_entity_poly.pdbx_strand_id
1 'polypeptide(L)'
;IKLHYTKNWGYIVNGSFTGLVGDIVAGFIDMSVSPLEFRQNRLDVVAYTVPTWFSNPIFSFLHPKSSTLKNNFLMPFENDVWYTILLVATVYWTLLLTSLLLELQYNVGSSVALSTSPISETSLTTVAALSQQ
;
A
#
# COMPACT_ATOMS: atom_id res chain seq x y z
N ILE A 1 -19.32 50.10 9.21
CA ILE A 1 -19.33 48.72 9.75
C ILE A 1 -17.96 48.46 10.37
N LYS A 2 -17.87 48.26 11.68
CA LYS A 2 -16.60 47.94 12.37
C LYS A 2 -16.53 46.42 12.51
N LEU A 3 -15.53 45.81 11.88
CA LEU A 3 -15.36 44.36 11.93
C LEU A 3 -14.55 44.00 13.18
N HIS A 4 -15.05 43.04 13.95
CA HIS A 4 -14.37 42.48 15.11
C HIS A 4 -14.00 41.02 14.81
N TYR A 5 -12.75 40.65 15.09
CA TYR A 5 -12.26 39.29 14.88
C TYR A 5 -11.96 38.65 16.23
N THR A 6 -12.44 37.42 16.40
CA THR A 6 -12.19 36.63 17.61
C THR A 6 -11.72 35.24 17.20
N LYS A 7 -10.77 34.69 17.96
CA LYS A 7 -10.12 33.41 17.64
C LYS A 7 -11.00 32.20 18.03
N ASN A 8 -11.89 32.38 18.99
CA ASN A 8 -12.61 31.30 19.64
C ASN A 8 -14.12 31.46 19.48
N TRP A 9 -14.84 30.35 19.27
CA TRP A 9 -16.30 30.34 19.15
C TRP A 9 -17.04 30.74 20.42
N GLY A 10 -16.43 30.47 21.56
CA GLY A 10 -16.93 30.84 22.87
C GLY A 10 -17.31 29.66 23.72
N TYR A 11 -16.37 29.31 24.60
CA TYR A 11 -16.50 28.23 25.55
C TYR A 11 -16.78 28.81 26.92
N ILE A 12 -17.41 28.01 27.78
CA ILE A 12 -17.62 28.36 29.17
C ILE A 12 -16.29 28.12 29.89
N VAL A 13 -15.71 29.19 30.42
CA VAL A 13 -14.51 29.15 31.25
C VAL A 13 -14.85 29.87 32.54
N ASN A 14 -14.75 29.17 33.68
CA ASN A 14 -15.08 29.71 35.00
C ASN A 14 -16.49 30.34 35.10
N GLY A 15 -17.48 29.74 34.42
CA GLY A 15 -18.88 30.20 34.46
C GLY A 15 -19.23 31.35 33.51
N SER A 16 -18.26 31.90 32.76
CA SER A 16 -18.51 32.93 31.75
C SER A 16 -18.19 32.44 30.34
N PHE A 17 -18.92 32.95 29.34
CA PHE A 17 -18.63 32.68 27.94
C PHE A 17 -17.47 33.53 27.46
N THR A 18 -16.49 32.88 26.84
CA THR A 18 -15.36 33.55 26.18
C THR A 18 -15.66 33.76 24.68
N GLY A 19 -14.75 34.38 23.93
CA GLY A 19 -14.76 34.40 22.46
C GLY A 19 -16.01 35.05 21.88
N LEU A 20 -16.46 34.56 20.71
CA LEU A 20 -17.57 35.16 19.97
C LEU A 20 -18.86 35.29 20.80
N VAL A 21 -19.25 34.22 21.51
CA VAL A 21 -20.44 34.27 22.38
C VAL A 21 -20.25 35.23 23.54
N GLY A 22 -19.05 35.30 24.13
CA GLY A 22 -18.73 36.27 25.18
C GLY A 22 -18.82 37.72 24.71
N ASP A 23 -18.33 38.00 23.50
CA ASP A 23 -18.36 39.34 22.91
C ASP A 23 -19.80 39.79 22.61
N ILE A 24 -20.68 38.85 22.23
CA ILE A 24 -22.13 39.09 22.04
C ILE A 24 -22.79 39.38 23.39
N VAL A 25 -22.55 38.56 24.41
CA VAL A 25 -23.12 38.75 25.76
C VAL A 25 -22.65 40.04 26.41
N ALA A 26 -21.40 40.45 26.17
CA ALA A 26 -20.85 41.72 26.65
C ALA A 26 -21.38 42.95 25.88
N GLY A 27 -22.16 42.76 24.81
CA GLY A 27 -22.69 43.85 23.98
C GLY A 27 -21.65 44.54 23.10
N PHE A 28 -20.50 43.90 22.86
CA PHE A 28 -19.47 44.41 21.94
C PHE A 28 -19.86 44.20 20.47
N ILE A 29 -20.71 43.21 20.19
CA ILE A 29 -21.15 42.82 18.85
C ILE A 29 -22.63 42.45 18.92
N ASP A 30 -23.43 42.99 17.99
CA ASP A 30 -24.87 42.69 17.93
C ASP A 30 -25.18 41.39 17.17
N MET A 31 -24.40 41.07 16.12
CA MET A 31 -24.62 39.89 15.27
C MET A 31 -23.31 39.32 14.72
N SER A 32 -23.26 38.00 14.53
CA SER A 32 -22.15 37.30 13.89
C SER A 32 -22.60 36.49 12.69
N VAL A 33 -21.76 36.47 11.64
CA VAL A 33 -21.99 35.71 10.39
C VAL A 33 -21.21 34.37 10.42
N SER A 34 -20.53 34.08 11.52
CA SER A 34 -19.77 32.85 11.67
C SER A 34 -20.66 31.59 11.66
N PRO A 35 -20.18 30.48 11.07
CA PRO A 35 -20.87 29.19 11.15
C PRO A 35 -20.78 28.63 12.58
N LEU A 36 -21.76 28.99 13.40
CA LEU A 36 -21.89 28.51 14.78
C LEU A 36 -22.78 27.27 14.82
N GLU A 37 -22.26 26.22 15.46
CA GLU A 37 -23.05 25.04 15.78
C GLU A 37 -24.12 25.36 16.81
N PHE A 38 -25.34 24.87 16.57
CA PHE A 38 -26.45 24.93 17.51
C PHE A 38 -26.15 24.02 18.70
N ARG A 39 -25.96 24.60 19.89
CA ARG A 39 -25.77 23.84 21.13
C ARG A 39 -26.74 24.34 22.19
N GLN A 40 -27.34 23.41 22.92
CA GLN A 40 -28.33 23.71 23.95
C GLN A 40 -27.82 24.73 24.98
N ASN A 41 -26.57 24.56 25.43
CA ASN A 41 -25.95 25.42 26.45
C ASN A 41 -25.83 26.90 26.04
N ARG A 42 -25.99 27.24 24.76
CA ARG A 42 -25.90 28.62 24.24
C ARG A 42 -27.26 29.22 23.90
N LEU A 43 -28.33 28.42 23.87
CA LEU A 43 -29.67 28.90 23.51
C LEU A 43 -30.22 29.91 24.53
N ASP A 44 -29.79 29.82 25.78
CA ASP A 44 -30.23 30.74 26.85
C ASP A 44 -29.59 32.12 26.75
N VAL A 45 -28.45 32.24 26.05
CA VAL A 45 -27.65 33.49 25.99
C VAL A 45 -27.58 34.11 24.59
N VAL A 46 -27.79 33.32 23.53
CA VAL A 46 -27.70 33.78 22.14
C VAL A 46 -28.90 33.24 21.36
N ALA A 47 -29.57 34.14 20.65
CA ALA A 47 -30.61 33.79 19.68
C ALA A 47 -29.96 33.41 18.34
N TYR A 48 -30.27 32.21 17.86
CA TYR A 48 -29.86 31.75 16.54
C TYR A 48 -30.93 32.08 15.50
N THR A 49 -30.49 32.41 14.29
CA THR A 49 -31.35 32.57 13.11
C THR A 49 -31.74 31.19 12.54
N VAL A 50 -32.39 31.16 11.38
CA VAL A 50 -32.70 29.95 10.61
C VAL A 50 -31.40 29.16 10.32
N PRO A 51 -31.41 27.82 10.50
CA PRO A 51 -30.27 26.99 10.14
C PRO A 51 -29.98 27.09 8.64
N THR A 52 -28.77 27.54 8.30
CA THR A 52 -28.30 27.66 6.90
C THR A 52 -27.60 26.41 6.41
N TRP A 53 -27.04 25.60 7.32
CA TRP A 53 -26.27 24.40 7.01
C TRP A 53 -26.47 23.31 8.06
N PHE A 54 -26.62 22.06 7.62
CA PHE A 54 -26.66 20.89 8.49
C PHE A 54 -25.28 20.22 8.49
N SER A 55 -24.60 20.23 9.64
CA SER A 55 -23.32 19.52 9.82
C SER A 55 -23.55 18.30 10.69
N ASN A 56 -23.30 17.12 10.13
CA ASN A 56 -23.24 15.87 10.89
C ASN A 56 -21.77 15.51 11.11
N PRO A 57 -21.35 15.12 12.32
CA PRO A 57 -20.00 14.66 12.56
C PRO A 57 -19.75 13.37 11.78
N ILE A 58 -18.79 13.40 10.84
CA ILE A 58 -18.38 12.24 10.04
C ILE A 58 -16.91 11.97 10.31
N PHE A 59 -16.57 10.71 10.57
CA PHE A 59 -15.18 10.27 10.66
C PHE A 59 -14.66 9.98 9.25
N SER A 60 -13.78 10.85 8.75
CA SER A 60 -13.09 10.64 7.48
C SER A 60 -11.71 10.04 7.73
N PHE A 61 -11.52 8.79 7.36
CA PHE A 61 -10.21 8.15 7.37
C PHE A 61 -9.57 8.25 5.99
N LEU A 62 -8.31 8.67 5.94
CA LEU A 62 -7.54 8.51 4.71
C LEU A 62 -7.20 7.03 4.53
N HIS A 63 -7.40 6.52 3.32
CA HIS A 63 -6.95 5.18 2.97
C HIS A 63 -5.41 5.11 3.15
N PRO A 64 -4.89 4.23 4.01
CA PRO A 64 -3.45 4.06 4.13
C PRO A 64 -2.93 3.53 2.80
N LYS A 65 -2.04 4.28 2.15
CA LYS A 65 -1.39 3.81 0.94
C LYS A 65 -0.57 2.58 1.31
N SER A 66 -1.03 1.40 0.88
CA SER A 66 -0.36 0.14 1.18
C SER A 66 0.99 0.07 0.45
N SER A 67 2.07 0.47 1.11
CA SER A 67 3.42 0.10 0.68
C SER A 67 3.73 -1.28 1.27
N THR A 68 3.16 -2.33 0.69
CA THR A 68 3.51 -3.70 1.06
C THR A 68 4.93 -3.99 0.56
N LEU A 69 5.92 -3.74 1.41
CA LEU A 69 7.31 -4.20 1.21
C LEU A 69 7.43 -5.72 1.50
N LYS A 70 6.52 -6.54 0.93
CA LYS A 70 6.86 -7.95 0.68
C LYS A 70 7.70 -7.97 -0.58
N ASN A 71 8.63 -8.91 -0.67
CA ASN A 71 9.34 -9.16 -1.92
C ASN A 71 8.29 -9.53 -3.00
N ASN A 72 7.91 -8.54 -3.81
CA ASN A 72 6.79 -8.61 -4.74
C ASN A 72 7.03 -9.65 -5.85
N PHE A 73 8.28 -10.10 -6.00
CA PHE A 73 8.67 -11.14 -6.95
C PHE A 73 8.22 -12.54 -6.53
N LEU A 74 8.01 -12.81 -5.23
CA LEU A 74 7.60 -14.13 -4.72
C LEU A 74 6.12 -14.21 -4.36
N MET A 75 5.38 -13.10 -4.48
CA MET A 75 3.94 -13.04 -4.27
C MET A 75 3.06 -13.73 -5.34
N PRO A 76 3.46 -13.92 -6.62
CA PRO A 76 2.50 -14.35 -7.65
C PRO A 76 2.12 -15.82 -7.56
N PHE A 77 2.91 -16.64 -6.88
CA PHE A 77 2.61 -18.05 -6.69
C PHE A 77 2.37 -18.34 -5.21
N GLU A 78 1.32 -19.11 -4.96
CA GLU A 78 1.10 -19.69 -3.64
C GLU A 78 2.29 -20.59 -3.28
N ASN A 79 2.58 -20.68 -1.98
CA ASN A 79 3.72 -21.45 -1.48
C ASN A 79 3.69 -22.91 -1.96
N ASP A 80 2.49 -23.47 -2.13
CA ASP A 80 2.28 -24.83 -2.62
C ASP A 80 2.83 -25.04 -4.02
N VAL A 81 2.67 -24.06 -4.92
CA VAL A 81 3.20 -24.13 -6.29
C VAL A 81 4.73 -24.13 -6.27
N TRP A 82 5.37 -23.32 -5.41
CA TRP A 82 6.82 -23.33 -5.26
C TRP A 82 7.36 -24.69 -4.82
N TYR A 83 6.67 -25.37 -3.90
CA TYR A 83 7.04 -26.74 -3.50
C TYR A 83 6.89 -27.74 -4.64
N THR A 84 5.84 -27.63 -5.47
CA THR A 84 5.68 -28.51 -6.64
C THR A 84 6.79 -28.31 -7.67
N ILE A 85 7.21 -27.06 -7.93
CA ILE A 85 8.32 -26.75 -8.84
C ILE A 85 9.62 -27.39 -8.34
N LEU A 86 9.91 -27.26 -7.05
CA LEU A 86 11.10 -27.88 -6.44
C LEU A 86 11.05 -29.40 -6.52
N LEU A 87 9.90 -30.01 -6.24
CA LEU A 87 9.71 -31.46 -6.32
C LEU A 87 9.97 -31.96 -7.74
N VAL A 88 9.32 -31.35 -8.73
CA VAL A 88 9.49 -31.73 -10.14
C VAL A 88 10.94 -31.56 -10.59
N ALA A 89 11.60 -30.47 -10.20
CA ALA A 89 13.01 -30.24 -10.50
C ALA A 89 13.91 -31.33 -9.89
N THR A 90 13.65 -31.75 -8.65
CA THR A 90 14.42 -32.84 -8.02
C THR A 90 14.23 -34.18 -8.71
N VAL A 91 13.00 -34.51 -9.14
CA VAL A 91 12.72 -35.75 -9.89
C VAL A 91 13.49 -35.76 -11.20
N TYR A 92 13.41 -34.68 -11.99
CA TYR A 92 14.18 -34.57 -13.24
C TYR A 92 15.67 -34.68 -13.02
N TRP A 93 16.20 -34.04 -11.97
CA TRP A 93 17.61 -34.14 -11.61
C TRP A 93 18.04 -35.58 -11.33
N THR A 94 17.25 -36.32 -10.54
CA THR A 94 17.55 -37.73 -10.24
C THR A 94 17.48 -38.63 -11.47
N LEU A 95 16.46 -38.45 -12.31
CA LEU A 95 16.32 -39.20 -13.56
C LEU A 95 17.53 -38.96 -14.47
N LEU A 96 17.92 -37.70 -14.67
CA LEU A 96 19.08 -37.34 -15.47
C LEU A 96 20.36 -37.99 -14.91
N LEU A 97 20.55 -37.94 -13.58
CA LEU A 97 21.70 -38.57 -12.93
C LEU A 97 21.71 -40.10 -13.14
N THR A 98 20.55 -40.76 -13.02
CA THR A 98 20.46 -42.21 -13.29
C THR A 98 20.73 -42.57 -14.75
N SER A 99 20.22 -41.78 -15.71
CA SER A 99 20.48 -41.97 -17.13
C SER A 99 21.97 -41.80 -17.44
N LEU A 100 22.63 -40.83 -16.82
CA LEU A 100 24.06 -40.60 -16.98
C LEU A 100 24.89 -41.77 -16.41
N LEU A 101 24.54 -42.27 -15.22
CA LEU A 101 25.22 -43.43 -14.63
C LEU A 101 25.04 -44.70 -15.47
N LEU A 102 23.85 -44.90 -16.05
CA LEU A 102 23.57 -46.01 -16.95
C LEU A 102 24.35 -45.90 -18.26
N GLU A 103 24.43 -44.71 -18.84
CA GLU A 103 25.21 -44.46 -20.04
C GLU A 103 26.70 -44.71 -19.80
N LEU A 104 27.24 -44.29 -18.65
CA LEU A 104 28.63 -44.58 -18.26
C LEU A 104 28.88 -46.08 -18.10
N GLN A 105 27.96 -46.83 -17.47
CA GLN A 105 28.09 -48.29 -17.34
C GLN A 105 28.00 -49.00 -18.70
N TYR A 106 27.18 -48.48 -19.62
CA TYR A 106 27.03 -49.00 -20.98
C TYR A 106 28.24 -48.66 -21.88
N ASN A 107 28.82 -47.45 -21.76
CA ASN A 107 29.93 -46.98 -22.61
C ASN A 107 31.28 -47.62 -22.27
N VAL A 108 31.46 -48.18 -21.07
CA VAL A 108 32.61 -49.04 -20.75
C VAL A 108 32.70 -50.26 -21.70
N GLY A 109 31.60 -50.63 -22.36
CA GLY A 109 31.58 -51.64 -23.43
C GLY A 109 31.84 -51.14 -24.86
N SER A 110 31.84 -49.82 -25.17
CA SER A 110 31.71 -49.35 -26.57
C SER A 110 32.69 -48.26 -27.10
N SER A 111 33.45 -47.49 -26.31
CA SER A 111 34.20 -46.32 -26.88
C SER A 111 35.72 -46.32 -26.67
N VAL A 112 36.42 -47.23 -27.36
CA VAL A 112 37.80 -47.03 -27.85
C VAL A 112 37.81 -46.17 -29.14
N ALA A 113 36.67 -45.72 -29.67
CA ALA A 113 36.60 -45.02 -30.96
C ALA A 113 35.49 -43.95 -31.03
N LEU A 114 35.76 -42.68 -30.66
CA LEU A 114 35.17 -41.49 -31.33
C LEU A 114 35.83 -40.17 -30.87
N SER A 115 37.14 -40.04 -31.09
CA SER A 115 37.88 -38.79 -30.93
C SER A 115 37.85 -37.96 -32.22
N THR A 116 36.88 -37.06 -32.37
CA THR A 116 36.95 -35.83 -33.20
C THR A 116 35.85 -34.90 -32.66
N SER A 117 36.14 -33.63 -32.36
CA SER A 117 35.39 -32.77 -31.42
C SER A 117 34.25 -31.93 -32.05
N PRO A 118 32.97 -32.37 -32.01
CA PRO A 118 31.79 -31.60 -32.44
C PRO A 118 31.36 -30.49 -31.44
N ILE A 119 31.92 -30.51 -30.23
CA ILE A 119 31.50 -29.64 -29.11
C ILE A 119 31.88 -28.18 -29.36
N SER A 120 33.03 -27.93 -29.99
CA SER A 120 33.54 -26.57 -30.21
C SER A 120 32.66 -25.81 -31.20
N GLU A 121 32.28 -26.44 -32.32
CA GLU A 121 31.46 -25.79 -33.37
C GLU A 121 30.02 -25.54 -32.93
N THR A 122 29.47 -26.44 -32.10
CA THR A 122 28.08 -26.33 -31.62
C THR A 122 27.95 -25.25 -30.54
N SER A 123 28.96 -25.08 -29.67
CA SER A 123 28.96 -24.01 -28.66
C SER A 123 29.03 -22.61 -29.29
N LEU A 124 29.87 -22.46 -30.33
CA LEU A 124 30.08 -21.19 -31.04
C LEU A 124 28.81 -20.71 -31.76
N THR A 125 28.02 -21.63 -32.33
CA THR A 125 26.76 -21.30 -33.01
C THR A 125 25.65 -20.93 -32.03
N THR A 126 25.57 -21.57 -30.87
CA THR A 126 24.56 -21.23 -29.84
C THR A 126 24.77 -19.85 -29.21
N VAL A 127 26.03 -19.41 -29.00
CA VAL A 127 26.31 -18.08 -28.43
C VAL A 127 26.04 -16.98 -29.45
N ALA A 128 26.36 -17.21 -30.72
CA ALA A 128 26.03 -16.28 -31.81
C ALA A 128 24.51 -16.07 -31.93
N ALA A 129 23.72 -17.14 -31.79
CA ALA A 129 22.26 -17.09 -31.84
C ALA A 129 21.63 -16.32 -30.66
N LEU A 130 22.19 -16.45 -29.45
CA LEU A 130 21.73 -15.71 -28.26
C LEU A 130 22.06 -14.21 -28.31
N SER A 131 23.12 -13.84 -29.03
CA SER A 131 23.62 -12.46 -29.10
C SER A 131 22.83 -11.58 -30.09
N GLN A 132 22.16 -12.19 -31.07
CA GLN A 132 21.39 -11.45 -32.08
C GLN A 132 19.92 -11.16 -31.69
N GLN A 133 19.50 -11.48 -30.46
CA GLN A 133 18.15 -11.23 -29.97
C GLN A 133 18.12 -10.10 -28.94
#